data_AF-A0A9J6EN88-F1
#
_entry.id   AF-A0A9J6EN88-F1
#
_cell.length_a   1.000
_cell.length_b   1.000
_cell.length_c   1.000
_cell.angle_alpha   90.00
_cell.angle_beta   90.00
_cell.angle_gamma   90.00
#
_symmetry.space_group_name_H-M   'P 1'
#
loop_
_entity.id
_entity.type
_entity.pdbx_description
1 polymer ?
#
loop_
_entity_poly.entity_id
_entity_poly.type
_entity_poly.pdbx_seq_one_letter_code
_entity_poly.pdbx_strand_id
1 'polypeptide(L)'
;MKAVAPEERQSVDEQIILFKGRSPLKQYMKLKHHKWGYKVFTRAGVSRIMHDFIIYEGESTAHDNGFGISGDIVIDLVKDLPESRNHKLFFDNWFSSLRLVD
;
A
#
# COMPACT_ATOMS: atom_id res chain seq x y z
N MET A 1 -11.55 17.11 10.18
CA MET A 1 -11.36 16.95 8.72
C MET A 1 -12.25 15.83 8.24
N LYS A 2 -12.87 15.96 7.06
CA LYS A 2 -13.72 14.91 6.48
C LYS A 2 -12.86 14.06 5.55
N ALA A 3 -12.94 12.73 5.65
CA ALA A 3 -12.29 11.84 4.71
C ALA A 3 -12.85 12.07 3.30
N VAL A 4 -11.97 12.11 2.30
CA VAL A 4 -12.35 12.22 0.90
C VAL A 4 -12.83 10.84 0.44
N ALA A 5 -13.97 10.80 -0.24
CA ALA A 5 -14.50 9.54 -0.78
C ALA A 5 -13.50 8.92 -1.77
N PRO A 6 -13.32 7.58 -1.77
CA PRO A 6 -12.45 6.91 -2.73
C PRO A 6 -12.88 7.18 -4.17
N GLU A 7 -11.90 7.43 -5.04
CA GLU A 7 -12.12 7.62 -6.47
C GLU A 7 -12.29 6.27 -7.20
N GLU A 8 -12.95 6.23 -8.35
CA GLU A 8 -13.13 4.99 -9.13
C GLU A 8 -11.79 4.30 -9.44
N ARG A 9 -10.76 5.08 -9.80
CA ARG A 9 -9.44 4.57 -10.19
C ARG A 9 -8.43 4.89 -9.09
N GLN A 10 -7.75 3.87 -8.60
CA GLN A 10 -6.83 3.98 -7.47
C GLN A 10 -5.58 3.13 -7.70
N SER A 11 -4.45 3.57 -7.17
CA SER A 11 -3.18 2.85 -7.26
C SER A 11 -2.69 2.39 -5.89
N VAL A 12 -2.13 1.19 -5.83
CA VAL A 12 -1.32 0.71 -4.70
C VAL A 12 0.16 0.72 -5.10
N ASP A 13 0.98 1.35 -4.26
CA ASP A 13 2.42 1.46 -4.46
C ASP A 13 3.14 1.68 -3.11
N GLU A 14 4.47 1.53 -3.09
CA GLU A 14 5.30 1.87 -1.94
C GLU A 14 5.80 3.32 -1.95
N GLN A 15 5.81 3.93 -0.77
CA GLN A 15 6.37 5.25 -0.51
C GLN A 15 7.37 5.21 0.64
N ILE A 16 8.24 6.22 0.70
CA ILE A 16 9.17 6.44 1.82
C ILE A 16 8.77 7.68 2.62
N ILE A 17 8.69 7.52 3.94
CA ILE A 17 8.64 8.64 4.88
C ILE A 17 10.05 8.88 5.40
N LEU A 18 10.64 10.03 5.08
CA LEU A 18 12.05 10.32 5.34
C LEU A 18 12.35 10.29 6.83
N PHE A 19 13.28 9.41 7.23
CA PHE A 19 13.70 9.29 8.62
C PHE A 19 15.12 8.73 8.70
N LYS A 20 15.99 9.39 9.47
CA LYS A 20 17.40 8.98 9.66
C LYS A 20 17.74 8.58 11.10
N GLY A 21 16.83 8.75 12.06
CA GLY A 21 17.05 8.39 13.46
C GLY A 21 17.18 6.88 13.70
N ARG A 22 17.31 6.49 14.98
CA ARG A 22 17.28 5.07 15.38
C ARG A 22 15.83 4.64 15.53
N SER A 23 15.43 3.65 14.73
CA SER A 23 14.12 3.02 14.80
C SER A 23 14.23 1.61 14.21
N PRO A 24 13.59 0.59 14.81
CA PRO A 24 13.56 -0.77 14.24
C PRO A 24 12.77 -0.84 12.93
N LEU A 25 11.80 0.07 12.71
CA LEU A 25 10.98 0.11 11.48
C LEU A 25 11.68 0.85 10.32
N LYS A 26 12.86 1.43 10.55
CA LYS A 26 13.59 2.16 9.51
C LYS A 26 14.11 1.17 8.47
N GLN A 27 13.75 1.39 7.21
CA GLN A 27 14.18 0.60 6.07
C GLN A 27 15.21 1.34 5.22
N TYR A 28 16.06 0.57 4.55
CA TYR A 28 16.95 1.04 3.50
C TYR A 28 16.44 0.59 2.12
N MET A 29 16.11 1.53 1.24
CA MET A 29 15.63 1.25 -0.11
C MET A 29 16.62 1.73 -1.16
N LYS A 30 17.44 0.81 -1.69
CA LYS A 30 18.59 1.10 -2.57
C LYS A 30 18.23 1.93 -3.81
N LEU A 31 17.06 1.69 -4.39
CA LEU A 31 16.62 2.27 -5.67
C LEU A 31 15.88 3.61 -5.54
N LYS A 32 15.56 4.07 -4.33
CA LYS A 32 14.87 5.37 -4.13
C LYS A 32 15.90 6.50 -3.97
N HIS A 33 15.54 7.71 -4.41
CA HIS A 33 16.41 8.91 -4.30
C HIS A 33 16.83 9.17 -2.85
N HIS A 34 15.87 9.14 -1.93
CA HIS A 34 16.12 9.09 -0.51
C HIS A 34 16.00 7.65 -0.03
N LYS A 35 17.10 7.12 0.52
CA LYS A 35 17.23 5.68 0.78
C LYS A 35 16.80 5.25 2.19
N TRP A 36 16.81 6.17 3.16
CA TRP A 36 16.54 5.87 4.57
C TRP A 36 15.22 6.49 5.00
N GLY A 37 14.34 5.67 5.56
CA GLY A 37 13.04 6.12 6.06
C GLY A 37 12.15 4.97 6.50
N TYR A 38 10.91 5.27 6.83
CA TYR A 38 9.87 4.25 6.99
C TYR A 38 9.35 3.89 5.61
N LYS A 39 9.36 2.59 5.28
CA LYS A 39 8.67 2.09 4.09
C LYS A 39 7.18 1.97 4.43
N VAL A 40 6.34 2.55 3.60
CA VAL A 40 4.88 2.44 3.71
C VAL A 40 4.31 1.97 2.38
N PHE A 41 3.25 1.17 2.43
CA PHE A 41 2.40 0.85 1.29
C PHE A 41 1.21 1.78 1.32
N THR A 42 0.80 2.28 0.17
CA THR A 42 -0.19 3.36 0.09
C THR A 42 -1.23 3.04 -0.96
N ARG A 43 -2.49 3.41 -0.70
CA ARG A 43 -3.56 3.45 -1.72
C ARG A 43 -3.91 4.90 -1.99
N ALA A 44 -3.81 5.33 -3.24
CA ALA A 44 -4.10 6.70 -3.65
C ALA A 44 -5.01 6.77 -4.87
N GLY A 45 -5.88 7.78 -4.93
CA GLY A 45 -6.72 8.07 -6.09
C GLY A 45 -5.98 8.86 -7.18
N VAL A 46 -6.63 9.02 -8.34
CA VAL A 46 -6.06 9.79 -9.47
C VAL A 46 -5.82 11.27 -9.15
N SER A 47 -6.51 11.82 -8.15
CA SER A 47 -6.25 13.17 -7.60
C SER A 47 -4.94 13.25 -6.81
N ARG A 48 -4.22 12.13 -6.63
CA ARG A 48 -3.02 11.98 -5.80
C ARG A 48 -3.30 12.08 -4.31
N ILE A 49 -4.57 12.00 -3.91
CA ILE A 49 -4.96 11.93 -2.50
C ILE A 49 -4.76 10.49 -2.02
N MET A 50 -4.00 10.34 -0.95
CA MET A 50 -3.85 9.07 -0.23
C MET A 50 -5.13 8.78 0.56
N HIS A 51 -5.72 7.62 0.32
CA HIS A 51 -6.93 7.17 1.02
C HIS A 51 -6.60 6.22 2.18
N ASP A 52 -5.55 5.40 2.04
CA ASP A 52 -5.10 4.51 3.12
C ASP A 52 -3.59 4.20 3.00
N PHE A 53 -2.98 3.73 4.08
CA PHE A 53 -1.59 3.28 4.12
C PHE A 53 -1.32 2.23 5.20
N ILE A 54 -0.30 1.40 4.98
CA ILE A 54 0.21 0.39 5.91
C ILE A 54 1.72 0.61 6.09
N ILE A 55 2.20 0.58 7.33
CA ILE A 55 3.64 0.64 7.63
C ILE A 55 4.23 -0.75 7.46
N TYR A 56 5.38 -0.85 6.79
CA TYR A 56 6.09 -2.12 6.68
C TYR A 56 6.74 -2.52 8.01
N GLU A 57 6.35 -3.68 8.54
CA GLU A 57 6.84 -4.25 9.80
C GLU A 57 7.55 -5.60 9.59
N GLY A 58 7.78 -6.01 8.34
CA GLY A 58 8.32 -7.33 8.00
C GLY A 58 7.21 -8.34 7.74
N GLU A 59 7.31 -9.54 8.32
CA GLU A 59 6.34 -10.62 8.11
C GLU A 59 4.94 -10.28 8.64
N SER A 60 4.84 -9.44 9.68
CA SER A 60 3.58 -9.03 10.29
C SER A 60 2.93 -7.79 9.64
N THR A 61 3.34 -7.43 8.42
CA THR A 61 2.86 -6.19 7.76
C THR A 61 1.37 -6.19 7.46
N ALA A 62 0.77 -7.36 7.17
CA ALA A 62 -0.64 -7.49 6.80
C ALA A 62 -1.26 -8.72 7.47
N HIS A 63 -2.59 -8.76 7.51
CA HIS A 63 -3.32 -9.94 7.94
C HIS A 63 -3.12 -11.07 6.93
N ASP A 64 -3.03 -12.32 7.40
CA ASP A 64 -2.99 -13.48 6.50
C ASP A 64 -4.37 -13.68 5.87
N ASN A 65 -4.50 -13.21 4.63
CA ASN A 65 -5.71 -13.37 3.81
C ASN A 65 -5.54 -14.53 2.80
N GLY A 66 -4.43 -15.28 2.86
CA GLY A 66 -4.15 -16.40 1.96
C GLY A 66 -3.61 -16.02 0.57
N PHE A 67 -3.30 -14.74 0.33
CA PHE A 67 -2.75 -14.25 -0.95
C PHE A 67 -1.23 -14.08 -0.93
N GLY A 68 -0.60 -14.30 0.23
CA GLY A 68 0.81 -14.04 0.47
C GLY A 68 1.05 -12.55 0.68
N ILE A 69 2.17 -12.21 1.34
CA ILE A 69 2.38 -10.87 1.92
C ILE A 69 2.06 -9.69 0.99
N SER A 70 2.41 -9.78 -0.30
CA SER A 70 2.15 -8.69 -1.25
C SER A 70 0.68 -8.56 -1.61
N GLY A 71 -0.04 -9.67 -1.80
CA GLY A 71 -1.48 -9.67 -2.03
C GLY A 71 -2.27 -9.32 -0.78
N ASP A 72 -1.85 -9.82 0.38
CA ASP A 72 -2.46 -9.53 1.68
C ASP A 72 -2.41 -8.02 2.01
N ILE A 73 -1.30 -7.35 1.68
CA ILE A 73 -1.19 -5.88 1.76
C ILE A 73 -2.24 -5.21 0.87
N VAL A 74 -2.46 -5.69 -0.35
CA VAL A 74 -3.47 -5.14 -1.26
C VAL A 74 -4.87 -5.30 -0.67
N ILE A 75 -5.20 -6.49 -0.17
CA ILE A 75 -6.49 -6.79 0.47
C ILE A 75 -6.73 -5.87 1.67
N ASP A 76 -5.75 -5.74 2.56
CA ASP A 76 -5.87 -4.88 3.74
C ASP A 76 -6.04 -3.39 3.36
N LEU A 77 -5.38 -2.93 2.28
CA LEU A 77 -5.50 -1.57 1.77
C LEU A 77 -6.82 -1.29 1.05
N VAL A 78 -7.61 -2.30 0.64
CA VAL A 78 -8.89 -2.09 -0.08
C VAL A 78 -10.13 -2.43 0.74
N LYS A 79 -9.96 -2.88 2.00
CA LYS A 79 -11.05 -3.33 2.88
C LYS A 79 -12.17 -2.31 3.13
N ASP A 80 -11.88 -1.01 3.03
CA ASP A 80 -12.82 0.09 3.24
C ASP A 80 -13.42 0.63 1.92
N LEU A 81 -13.09 0.02 0.76
CA LEU A 81 -13.73 0.38 -0.49
C LEU A 81 -15.20 -0.07 -0.50
N PRO A 82 -16.13 0.81 -0.92
CA PRO A 82 -17.52 0.41 -1.09
C PRO A 82 -17.66 -0.71 -2.12
N GLU A 83 -18.36 -1.78 -1.71
CA GLU A 83 -18.72 -2.90 -2.58
C GLU A 83 -19.61 -2.45 -3.75
N SER A 84 -19.64 -3.26 -4.82
CA SER A 84 -20.50 -3.07 -6.00
C SER A 84 -20.36 -1.72 -6.72
N ARG A 85 -19.22 -1.02 -6.55
CA ARG A 85 -18.92 0.26 -7.23
C ARG A 85 -17.93 0.18 -8.39
N ASN A 86 -17.46 -1.02 -8.71
CA ASN A 86 -16.53 -1.26 -9.82
C ASN A 86 -15.27 -0.37 -9.75
N HIS A 87 -14.68 -0.25 -8.56
CA HIS A 87 -13.38 0.40 -8.39
C HIS A 87 -12.31 -0.36 -9.17
N LYS A 88 -11.40 0.38 -9.81
CA LYS A 88 -10.29 -0.13 -10.60
C LYS A 88 -9.00 0.10 -9.84
N LEU A 89 -8.35 -0.98 -9.47
CA LEU A 89 -7.08 -0.95 -8.77
C LEU A 89 -5.92 -1.16 -9.74
N PHE A 90 -4.88 -0.36 -9.59
CA PHE A 90 -3.65 -0.45 -10.36
C PHE A 90 -2.48 -0.67 -9.41
N PHE A 91 -1.59 -1.59 -9.73
CA PHE A 91 -0.41 -1.87 -8.93
C PHE A 91 0.68 -2.46 -9.82
N ASP A 92 1.92 -2.45 -9.33
CA ASP A 92 3.06 -2.95 -10.08
C ASP A 92 3.24 -4.47 -9.94
N ASN A 93 4.33 -4.98 -10.50
CA ASN A 93 4.63 -6.42 -10.51
C ASN A 93 4.85 -6.99 -9.10
N TRP A 94 5.25 -6.20 -8.11
CA TRP A 94 5.52 -6.71 -6.76
C TRP A 94 4.23 -7.14 -6.05
N PHE A 95 3.12 -6.45 -6.35
CA PHE A 95 1.78 -6.77 -5.83
C PHE A 95 1.01 -7.74 -6.73
N SER A 96 1.46 -7.97 -7.96
CA SER A 96 0.72 -8.76 -8.94
C SER A 96 0.90 -10.27 -8.75
N SER A 97 -0.22 -10.99 -8.61
CA SER A 97 -0.25 -12.46 -8.64
C SER A 97 -1.57 -12.96 -9.25
N LEU A 98 -1.57 -14.17 -9.84
CA LEU A 98 -2.78 -14.77 -10.41
C LEU A 98 -3.89 -14.89 -9.36
N ARG A 99 -3.55 -15.42 -8.17
CA ARG A 99 -4.50 -15.57 -7.07
C ARG A 99 -5.18 -14.27 -6.65
N LEU A 100 -4.52 -13.12 -6.78
CA LEU A 100 -5.08 -11.83 -6.39
C LEU A 100 -6.05 -11.27 -7.45
N VAL A 101 -5.90 -11.67 -8.72
CA VAL A 101 -6.69 -11.13 -9.84
C VAL A 101 -7.77 -12.08 -10.35
N ASP A 102 -7.74 -13.34 -9.93
CA ASP A 102 -8.75 -14.38 -10.21
C ASP A 102 -10.02 -14.18 -9.36
#